data_AF-A0A9E3FHD5-F1
#
_entry.id   AF-A0A9E3FHD5-F1
#
_cell.length_a   1.000
_cell.length_b   1.000
_cell.length_c   1.000
_cell.angle_alpha   90.00
_cell.angle_beta   90.00
_cell.angle_gamma   90.00
#
_symmetry.space_group_name_H-M   'P 1'
#
loop_
_entity.id
_entity.type
_entity.pdbx_description
1 polymer ?
#
loop_
_entity_poly.entity_id
_entity_poly.type
_entity_poly.pdbx_seq_one_letter_code
_entity_poly.pdbx_strand_id
1 'polypeptide(L)'
;MTQKSGRKGAPARPTKYTKRAGEVLSAPPSGEGPAAKIENLFKDWGGDYKTPGAAVLVMRDGKVLHEKGYGLIKVDGPERGPEIGPQTVFELASVSKQFTAMAVMLLEQKGKLKYTDTLSKYFKFRAPEAQEATILHLLNHRSGLPDYEDVFTSANLIDKHYPRSVRADRGRFEPTVDDVLKMLTEQYEFAFAPDLRYTYSNSGYVLLAKIIEEVSGKSYPAFMRERIFEPLGMNDTFVYSRSRKPPQDAALGYDRGWSSFNEIDYTPLDRIYGDGSIQSNLADMGKWVQAIDELSSAAPGGAGGGLPVTPETFQKALAQAQETDRTGVSYGFGWFIGKARGLNSRWHSGSWGGFKTMIMRFPDQKVTVVVLSNVAHLMPTFMTAKVATYYLEDVMDKPQTPNVGKKELARYAKRYTDENGEAYDVTLEPEPESDGRDALFLKYSSTFDKFKLVPVGENVSGEFFIEGLYGFDAFRYILDERRKIIKVPPRPKVSGRAEQKSIRGSRPKY
;
A
#
# COMPACT_ATOMS: atom_id res chain seq x y z
N MET A 1 4.94 73.72 -21.98
CA MET A 1 5.76 72.61 -22.51
C MET A 1 5.83 71.55 -21.41
N THR A 2 4.93 70.55 -21.31
CA THR A 2 4.99 69.20 -21.95
C THR A 2 6.42 68.62 -21.96
N GLN A 3 6.81 67.47 -21.39
CA GLN A 3 6.23 66.11 -21.22
C GLN A 3 6.86 65.45 -19.96
N LYS A 4 6.14 64.72 -19.11
CA LYS A 4 5.63 63.33 -19.17
C LYS A 4 6.67 62.20 -19.03
N SER A 5 6.34 61.35 -18.07
CA SER A 5 6.94 60.09 -17.63
C SER A 5 6.99 59.00 -18.71
N GLY A 6 7.96 58.09 -18.58
CA GLY A 6 8.01 56.87 -19.39
C GLY A 6 9.17 55.94 -19.02
N ARG A 7 9.04 55.17 -17.93
CA ARG A 7 9.79 53.92 -17.77
C ARG A 7 9.13 52.86 -18.65
N LYS A 8 9.71 52.60 -19.83
CA LYS A 8 9.36 51.45 -20.66
C LYS A 8 10.09 50.21 -20.14
N GLY A 9 9.32 49.20 -19.76
CA GLY A 9 9.82 47.87 -19.44
C GLY A 9 10.43 47.19 -20.67
N ALA A 10 11.49 46.42 -20.44
CA ALA A 10 11.96 45.42 -21.38
C ALA A 10 11.04 44.18 -21.29
N PRO A 11 10.70 43.53 -22.41
CA PRO A 11 9.82 42.37 -22.38
C PRO A 11 10.57 41.15 -21.87
N ALA A 12 10.08 40.57 -20.78
CA ALA A 12 10.39 39.19 -20.42
C ALA A 12 9.88 38.29 -21.56
N ARG A 13 10.80 37.59 -22.24
CA ARG A 13 10.45 36.56 -23.21
C ARG A 13 9.66 35.45 -22.48
N PRO A 14 8.47 35.05 -22.94
CA PRO A 14 7.85 33.85 -22.44
C PRO A 14 8.65 32.65 -22.97
N THR A 15 9.37 31.95 -22.10
CA THR A 15 9.82 30.58 -22.38
C THR A 15 8.56 29.74 -22.51
N LYS A 16 8.19 29.47 -23.78
CA LYS A 16 7.09 28.57 -24.14
C LYS A 16 7.40 27.18 -23.58
N TYR A 17 6.86 26.85 -22.42
CA TYR A 17 6.68 25.47 -21.98
C TYR A 17 5.63 24.82 -22.88
N THR A 18 6.07 24.35 -24.04
CA THR A 18 5.34 23.33 -24.81
C THR A 18 5.83 21.97 -24.32
N LYS A 19 5.26 21.49 -23.21
CA LYS A 19 5.43 20.11 -22.78
C LYS A 19 4.65 19.22 -23.76
N ARG A 20 5.35 18.35 -24.49
CA ARG A 20 4.72 17.13 -25.02
C ARG A 20 4.22 16.34 -23.82
N ALA A 21 2.90 16.20 -23.74
CA ALA A 21 2.21 15.34 -22.80
C ALA A 21 1.78 14.07 -23.52
N GLY A 22 1.99 12.92 -22.88
CA GLY A 22 1.45 11.63 -23.31
C GLY A 22 2.43 10.79 -24.13
N GLU A 23 3.44 10.22 -23.47
CA GLU A 23 3.98 8.93 -23.93
C GLU A 23 3.21 7.82 -23.22
N VAL A 24 2.74 6.87 -24.01
CA VAL A 24 2.17 5.62 -23.53
C VAL A 24 3.27 4.91 -22.74
N LEU A 25 2.95 4.36 -21.55
CA LEU A 25 3.77 3.30 -20.94
C LEU A 25 3.69 2.08 -21.87
N SER A 26 4.39 2.12 -23.00
CA SER A 26 4.45 1.03 -23.96
C SER A 26 5.13 -0.17 -23.29
N ALA A 27 4.71 -1.37 -23.68
CA ALA A 27 5.52 -2.55 -23.42
C ALA A 27 6.94 -2.27 -23.97
N PRO A 28 7.99 -2.66 -23.24
CA PRO A 28 9.35 -2.55 -23.74
C PRO A 28 9.52 -3.45 -24.97
N PRO A 29 10.39 -3.07 -25.92
CA PRO A 29 10.59 -3.81 -27.15
C PRO A 29 10.89 -5.28 -26.85
N SER A 30 10.22 -6.16 -27.60
CA SER A 30 10.44 -7.61 -27.58
C SER A 30 11.91 -7.94 -27.85
N GLY A 31 12.69 -8.14 -26.78
CA GLY A 31 14.13 -8.41 -26.84
C GLY A 31 14.92 -7.92 -25.62
N GLU A 32 14.37 -6.97 -24.85
CA GLU A 32 15.00 -6.48 -23.62
C GLU A 32 14.75 -7.41 -22.42
N GLY A 33 15.82 -7.73 -21.68
CA GLY A 33 15.73 -8.53 -20.46
C GLY A 33 14.93 -7.83 -19.34
N PRO A 34 14.47 -8.58 -18.30
CA PRO A 34 13.56 -8.05 -17.28
C PRO A 34 14.01 -6.74 -16.62
N ALA A 35 15.31 -6.56 -16.37
CA ALA A 35 15.85 -5.33 -15.78
C ALA A 35 15.63 -4.08 -16.65
N ALA A 36 15.87 -4.18 -17.96
CA ALA A 36 15.63 -3.07 -18.89
C ALA A 36 14.13 -2.71 -19.00
N LYS A 37 13.25 -3.73 -18.90
CA LYS A 37 11.80 -3.52 -18.79
C LYS A 37 11.40 -2.71 -17.55
N ILE A 38 12.10 -2.86 -16.43
CA ILE A 38 11.90 -2.04 -15.22
C ILE A 38 12.41 -0.62 -15.45
N GLU A 39 13.62 -0.45 -16.01
CA GLU A 39 14.16 0.88 -16.30
C GLU A 39 13.20 1.70 -17.18
N ASN A 40 12.65 1.07 -18.23
CA ASN A 40 11.65 1.71 -19.09
C ASN A 40 10.33 2.01 -18.33
N LEU A 41 9.93 1.16 -17.38
CA LEU A 41 8.73 1.38 -16.57
C LEU A 41 8.85 2.63 -15.68
N PHE A 42 10.06 2.97 -15.24
CA PHE A 42 10.34 4.11 -14.36
C PHE A 42 11.07 5.27 -15.06
N LYS A 43 11.19 5.25 -16.40
CA LYS A 43 11.96 6.24 -17.18
C LYS A 43 11.53 7.68 -16.92
N ASP A 44 10.24 7.91 -16.71
CA ASP A 44 9.67 9.25 -16.52
C ASP A 44 9.97 9.83 -15.13
N TRP A 45 10.57 9.02 -14.25
CA TRP A 45 11.01 9.42 -12.91
C TRP A 45 12.55 9.58 -12.85
N GLY A 46 13.25 9.27 -13.95
CA GLY A 46 14.71 9.41 -14.07
C GLY A 46 15.18 10.71 -14.73
N GLY A 47 16.49 10.97 -14.72
CA GLY A 47 17.10 12.10 -15.44
C GLY A 47 16.81 13.48 -14.83
N ASP A 48 16.62 14.49 -15.69
CA ASP A 48 16.48 15.90 -15.28
C ASP A 48 15.10 16.25 -14.68
N TYR A 49 14.18 15.28 -14.58
CA TYR A 49 12.86 15.51 -14.02
C TYR A 49 12.93 15.72 -12.50
N LYS A 50 12.30 16.79 -12.02
CA LYS A 50 12.14 17.06 -10.59
C LYS A 50 10.87 16.40 -10.05
N THR A 51 10.89 15.08 -9.99
CA THR A 51 9.76 14.28 -9.51
C THR A 51 10.16 13.49 -8.27
N PRO A 52 9.23 13.29 -7.31
CA PRO A 52 9.38 12.22 -6.33
C PRO A 52 9.36 10.87 -7.07
N GLY A 53 9.57 9.77 -6.37
CA GLY A 53 9.57 8.49 -7.04
C GLY A 53 9.46 7.25 -6.16
N ALA A 54 10.27 6.25 -6.48
CA ALA A 54 10.20 4.93 -5.86
C ALA A 54 11.54 4.22 -5.86
N ALA A 55 11.68 3.28 -4.94
CA ALA A 55 12.71 2.28 -4.91
C ALA A 55 12.08 0.90 -5.20
N VAL A 56 12.73 0.11 -6.06
CA VAL A 56 12.29 -1.22 -6.47
C VAL A 56 13.36 -2.25 -6.15
N LEU A 57 12.95 -3.32 -5.44
CA LEU A 57 13.73 -4.51 -5.19
C LEU A 57 13.06 -5.72 -5.86
N VAL A 58 13.85 -6.51 -6.57
CA VAL A 58 13.47 -7.85 -7.04
C VAL A 58 14.49 -8.84 -6.53
N MET A 59 14.03 -9.84 -5.79
CA MET A 59 14.85 -10.97 -5.35
C MET A 59 14.31 -12.26 -5.94
N ARG A 60 15.24 -13.16 -6.30
CA ARG A 60 14.93 -14.53 -6.70
C ARG A 60 15.95 -15.48 -6.10
N ASP A 61 15.48 -16.58 -5.49
CA ASP A 61 16.36 -17.60 -4.90
C ASP A 61 17.39 -17.01 -3.91
N GLY A 62 16.96 -16.06 -3.07
CA GLY A 62 17.82 -15.35 -2.11
C GLY A 62 18.81 -14.38 -2.72
N LYS A 63 18.78 -14.13 -4.05
CA LYS A 63 19.68 -13.20 -4.74
C LYS A 63 18.94 -11.96 -5.20
N VAL A 64 19.58 -10.81 -5.09
CA VAL A 64 19.09 -9.54 -5.64
C VAL A 64 19.28 -9.56 -7.17
N LEU A 65 18.18 -9.40 -7.90
CA LEU A 65 18.15 -9.26 -9.37
C LEU A 65 18.00 -7.80 -9.82
N HIS A 66 17.36 -6.97 -8.99
CA HIS A 66 17.19 -5.54 -9.22
C HIS A 66 17.09 -4.85 -7.86
N GLU A 67 17.83 -3.76 -7.65
CA GLU A 67 17.77 -2.94 -6.44
C GLU A 67 18.15 -1.51 -6.84
N LYS A 68 17.14 -0.67 -7.06
CA LYS A 68 17.37 0.67 -7.60
C LYS A 68 16.30 1.66 -7.17
N GLY A 69 16.72 2.91 -7.03
CA GLY A 69 15.83 4.05 -6.84
C GLY A 69 15.63 4.87 -8.12
N TYR A 70 14.46 5.49 -8.21
CA TYR A 70 14.02 6.35 -9.30
C TYR A 70 13.37 7.59 -8.68
N GLY A 71 13.65 8.77 -9.23
CA GLY A 71 13.16 10.04 -8.70
C GLY A 71 13.94 10.55 -7.50
N LEU A 72 13.38 11.56 -6.83
CA LEU A 72 14.05 12.32 -5.79
C LEU A 72 13.42 12.08 -4.41
N ILE A 73 14.28 12.07 -3.39
CA ILE A 73 13.91 12.02 -1.96
C ILE A 73 13.10 13.27 -1.59
N LYS A 74 13.48 14.39 -2.22
CA LYS A 74 12.95 15.73 -1.97
C LYS A 74 12.80 16.51 -3.28
N VAL A 75 11.66 17.18 -3.48
CA VAL A 75 11.37 17.99 -4.68
C VAL A 75 10.96 19.43 -4.42
N ASP A 76 10.85 19.85 -3.16
CA ASP A 76 10.63 21.24 -2.77
C ASP A 76 11.95 22.01 -2.81
N GLY A 77 12.13 22.83 -3.86
CA GLY A 77 13.25 23.75 -3.97
C GLY A 77 13.64 24.13 -5.41
N PRO A 78 14.39 25.23 -5.59
CA PRO A 78 14.92 25.64 -6.90
C PRO A 78 16.02 24.70 -7.41
N GLU A 79 16.67 23.95 -6.54
CA GLU A 79 17.71 22.96 -6.86
C GLU A 79 17.11 21.57 -7.10
N ARG A 80 17.91 20.65 -7.64
CA ARG A 80 17.53 19.23 -7.76
C ARG A 80 17.87 18.57 -6.41
N GLY A 81 16.89 17.93 -5.78
CA GLY A 81 17.10 17.22 -4.52
C GLY A 81 17.93 15.94 -4.69
N PRO A 82 18.29 15.26 -3.58
CA PRO A 82 18.97 13.97 -3.62
C PRO A 82 18.13 12.89 -4.31
N GLU A 83 18.78 11.97 -5.02
CA GLU A 83 18.12 10.85 -5.69
C GLU A 83 17.73 9.77 -4.70
N ILE A 84 16.60 9.11 -4.97
CA ILE A 84 16.21 7.90 -4.24
C ILE A 84 17.24 6.80 -4.56
N GLY A 85 17.68 6.08 -3.54
CA GLY A 85 18.56 4.93 -3.66
C GLY A 85 18.15 3.78 -2.74
N PRO A 86 18.89 2.65 -2.77
CA PRO A 86 18.58 1.47 -1.96
C PRO A 86 18.53 1.71 -0.45
N GLN A 87 19.26 2.72 0.04
CA GLN A 87 19.33 3.09 1.46
C GLN A 87 18.33 4.17 1.87
N THR A 88 17.63 4.80 0.91
CA THR A 88 16.62 5.81 1.21
C THR A 88 15.53 5.22 2.08
N VAL A 89 15.30 5.81 3.24
CA VAL A 89 14.28 5.37 4.20
C VAL A 89 12.90 5.88 3.78
N PHE A 90 11.92 4.99 3.78
CA PHE A 90 10.50 5.23 3.51
C PHE A 90 9.66 4.76 4.70
N GLU A 91 8.47 5.35 4.87
CA GLU A 91 7.44 4.81 5.75
C GLU A 91 6.79 3.58 5.11
N LEU A 92 6.85 2.43 5.79
CA LEU A 92 6.28 1.18 5.28
C LEU A 92 4.76 1.15 5.35
N ALA A 93 4.15 2.01 6.17
CA ALA A 93 2.71 2.01 6.42
C ALA A 93 2.24 0.61 6.81
N SER A 94 1.14 0.11 6.23
CA SER A 94 0.59 -1.20 6.61
C SER A 94 1.46 -2.41 6.26
N VAL A 95 2.53 -2.27 5.47
CA VAL A 95 3.55 -3.33 5.33
C VAL A 95 4.22 -3.62 6.69
N SER A 96 4.15 -2.70 7.65
CA SER A 96 4.59 -2.89 9.04
C SER A 96 3.90 -4.05 9.77
N LYS A 97 2.66 -4.41 9.39
CA LYS A 97 1.85 -5.43 10.07
C LYS A 97 2.52 -6.80 10.11
N GLN A 98 3.29 -7.16 9.09
CA GLN A 98 4.03 -8.44 9.07
C GLN A 98 5.09 -8.51 10.18
N PHE A 99 5.69 -7.38 10.56
CA PHE A 99 6.70 -7.31 11.60
C PHE A 99 6.03 -7.45 12.98
N THR A 100 4.92 -6.77 13.19
CA THR A 100 4.09 -6.92 14.40
C THR A 100 3.62 -8.37 14.57
N ALA A 101 3.14 -8.99 13.49
CA ALA A 101 2.73 -10.38 13.52
C ALA A 101 3.89 -11.33 13.84
N MET A 102 5.09 -11.08 13.29
CA MET A 102 6.31 -11.84 13.62
C MET A 102 6.69 -11.73 15.11
N ALA A 103 6.54 -10.53 15.71
CA ALA A 103 6.74 -10.35 17.15
C ALA A 103 5.73 -11.15 17.98
N VAL A 104 4.47 -11.21 17.56
CA VAL A 104 3.43 -12.03 18.20
C VAL A 104 3.74 -13.53 18.05
N MET A 105 4.18 -13.99 16.87
CA MET A 105 4.66 -15.37 16.66
C MET A 105 5.80 -15.72 17.61
N LEU A 106 6.77 -14.82 17.78
CA LEU A 106 7.90 -15.03 18.68
C LEU A 106 7.47 -15.17 20.15
N LEU A 107 6.50 -14.36 20.59
CA LEU A 107 5.98 -14.43 21.96
C LEU A 107 5.15 -15.69 22.19
N GLU A 108 4.37 -16.12 21.20
CA GLU A 108 3.62 -17.37 21.25
C GLU A 108 4.58 -18.58 21.35
N GLN A 109 5.60 -18.64 20.50
CA GLN A 109 6.62 -19.69 20.51
C GLN A 109 7.34 -19.78 21.87
N LYS A 110 7.51 -18.65 22.56
CA LYS A 110 8.13 -18.59 23.89
C LYS A 110 7.15 -18.89 25.03
N GLY A 111 5.90 -19.28 24.72
CA GLY A 111 4.84 -19.56 25.68
C GLY A 111 4.40 -18.34 26.49
N LYS A 112 4.68 -17.12 25.99
CA LYS A 112 4.37 -15.86 26.70
C LYS A 112 2.95 -15.38 26.45
N LEU A 113 2.36 -15.78 25.33
CA LEU A 113 0.95 -15.59 24.99
C LEU A 113 0.46 -16.81 24.19
N LYS A 114 -0.85 -16.91 23.99
CA LYS A 114 -1.47 -17.85 23.05
C LYS A 114 -2.33 -17.08 22.06
N TYR A 115 -2.43 -17.53 20.81
CA TYR A 115 -3.34 -16.89 19.84
C TYR A 115 -4.80 -16.95 20.28
N THR A 116 -5.17 -17.92 21.12
CA THR A 116 -6.50 -18.08 21.71
C THR A 116 -6.72 -17.24 22.96
N ASP A 117 -5.71 -16.52 23.45
CA ASP A 117 -5.90 -15.62 24.58
C ASP A 117 -6.85 -14.49 24.19
N THR A 118 -7.81 -14.20 25.07
CA THR A 118 -8.85 -13.21 24.85
C THR A 118 -8.36 -11.81 25.18
N LEU A 119 -8.97 -10.78 24.59
CA LEU A 119 -8.55 -9.39 24.83
C LEU A 119 -8.75 -8.98 26.29
N SER A 120 -9.81 -9.48 26.94
CA SER A 120 -10.06 -9.27 28.37
C SER A 120 -8.98 -9.82 29.30
N LYS A 121 -8.12 -10.73 28.82
CA LYS A 121 -6.94 -11.19 29.59
C LYS A 121 -5.92 -10.07 29.79
N TYR A 122 -5.80 -9.16 28.82
CA TYR A 122 -4.76 -8.12 28.78
C TYR A 122 -5.28 -6.76 29.19
N PHE A 123 -6.50 -6.39 28.78
CA PHE A 123 -7.07 -5.07 29.05
C PHE A 123 -8.50 -5.16 29.58
N LYS A 124 -8.90 -4.16 30.37
CA LYS A 124 -10.26 -4.08 30.92
C LYS A 124 -11.18 -3.39 29.93
N PHE A 125 -11.90 -4.17 29.13
CA PHE A 125 -12.93 -3.67 28.23
C PHE A 125 -14.28 -3.50 28.94
N ARG A 126 -15.00 -2.44 28.58
CA ARG A 126 -16.43 -2.28 28.91
C ARG A 126 -17.31 -3.19 28.06
N ALA A 127 -16.94 -3.39 26.79
CA ALA A 127 -17.68 -4.22 25.85
C ALA A 127 -17.50 -5.73 26.18
N PRO A 128 -18.60 -6.50 26.37
CA PRO A 128 -18.52 -7.92 26.73
C PRO A 128 -17.87 -8.80 25.64
N GLU A 129 -17.95 -8.40 24.36
CA GLU A 129 -17.39 -9.12 23.22
C GLU A 129 -15.86 -9.33 23.33
N ALA A 130 -15.18 -8.49 24.11
CA ALA A 130 -13.74 -8.66 24.39
C ALA A 130 -13.40 -9.96 25.13
N GLN A 131 -14.38 -10.60 25.77
CA GLN A 131 -14.23 -11.91 26.41
C GLN A 131 -14.14 -13.05 25.38
N GLU A 132 -14.60 -12.82 24.14
CA GLU A 132 -14.57 -13.78 23.04
C GLU A 132 -13.55 -13.40 21.95
N ALA A 133 -13.26 -12.10 21.82
CA ALA A 133 -12.25 -11.62 20.88
C ALA A 133 -10.86 -12.13 21.30
N THR A 134 -10.13 -12.77 20.38
CA THR A 134 -8.81 -13.35 20.63
C THR A 134 -7.70 -12.61 19.89
N ILE A 135 -6.45 -12.86 20.28
CA ILE A 135 -5.26 -12.45 19.51
C ILE A 135 -5.34 -12.93 18.06
N LEU A 136 -5.84 -14.16 17.82
CA LEU A 136 -6.03 -14.70 16.47
C LEU A 136 -7.03 -13.86 15.66
N HIS A 137 -8.11 -13.39 16.28
CA HIS A 137 -9.07 -12.51 15.60
C HIS A 137 -8.44 -11.17 15.23
N LEU A 138 -7.51 -10.63 16.04
CA LEU A 138 -6.77 -9.42 15.67
C LEU A 138 -5.86 -9.66 14.45
N LEU A 139 -5.09 -10.75 14.46
CA LEU A 139 -4.13 -11.12 13.40
C LEU A 139 -4.80 -11.42 12.04
N ASN A 140 -6.09 -11.74 12.04
CA ASN A 140 -6.87 -12.07 10.86
C ASN A 140 -7.87 -10.95 10.45
N HIS A 141 -7.92 -9.81 11.15
CA HIS A 141 -8.93 -8.75 10.95
C HIS A 141 -10.38 -9.25 11.09
N ARG A 142 -10.64 -10.09 12.10
CA ARG A 142 -11.96 -10.67 12.39
C ARG A 142 -12.44 -10.37 13.80
N SER A 143 -11.85 -9.37 14.45
CA SER A 143 -12.13 -9.06 15.86
C SER A 143 -13.48 -8.39 16.08
N GLY A 144 -14.02 -7.68 15.08
CA GLY A 144 -15.18 -6.82 15.26
C GLY A 144 -14.87 -5.43 15.83
N LEU A 145 -13.60 -5.12 16.12
CA LEU A 145 -13.20 -3.81 16.62
C LEU A 145 -13.36 -2.73 15.52
N PRO A 146 -13.90 -1.55 15.87
CA PRO A 146 -13.94 -0.43 14.94
C PRO A 146 -12.52 0.05 14.60
N ASP A 147 -12.35 0.61 13.41
CA ASP A 147 -11.07 1.21 13.01
C ASP A 147 -10.90 2.60 13.66
N TYR A 148 -9.79 2.82 14.37
CA TYR A 148 -9.59 4.04 15.16
C TYR A 148 -9.49 5.29 14.28
N GLU A 149 -9.01 5.16 13.04
CA GLU A 149 -8.92 6.29 12.11
C GLU A 149 -10.33 6.80 11.78
N ASP A 150 -11.25 5.86 11.53
CA ASP A 150 -12.67 6.17 11.27
C ASP A 150 -13.34 6.79 12.50
N VAL A 151 -13.07 6.23 13.68
CA VAL A 151 -13.64 6.72 14.93
C VAL A 151 -13.19 8.16 15.20
N PHE A 152 -11.89 8.42 15.21
CA PHE A 152 -11.36 9.75 15.50
C PHE A 152 -11.79 10.78 14.45
N THR A 153 -11.86 10.38 13.17
CA THR A 153 -12.32 11.26 12.10
C THR A 153 -13.81 11.57 12.24
N SER A 154 -14.64 10.56 12.48
CA SER A 154 -16.10 10.69 12.58
C SER A 154 -16.53 11.45 13.84
N ALA A 155 -15.76 11.32 14.93
CA ALA A 155 -15.93 12.11 16.14
C ALA A 155 -15.40 13.55 16.03
N ASN A 156 -14.82 13.93 14.88
CA ASN A 156 -14.20 15.23 14.63
C ASN A 156 -13.10 15.58 15.64
N LEU A 157 -12.40 14.55 16.15
CA LEU A 157 -11.24 14.68 17.04
C LEU A 157 -9.97 15.03 16.26
N ILE A 158 -9.89 14.56 15.01
CA ILE A 158 -8.82 14.85 14.06
C ILE A 158 -9.39 15.46 12.77
N ASP A 159 -8.56 16.17 12.00
CA ASP A 159 -8.99 16.84 10.77
C ASP A 159 -9.42 15.84 9.70
N LYS A 160 -10.69 15.78 9.32
CA LYS A 160 -11.15 14.88 8.25
C LYS A 160 -10.40 15.01 6.91
N HIS A 161 -9.61 16.05 6.69
CA HIS A 161 -8.79 16.24 5.50
C HIS A 161 -7.30 15.83 5.69
N TYR A 162 -6.94 14.99 6.67
CA TYR A 162 -5.60 14.41 6.78
C TYR A 162 -5.44 13.16 5.88
N PRO A 163 -4.20 12.77 5.53
CA PRO A 163 -3.00 13.58 5.58
C PRO A 163 -2.98 14.62 4.45
N ARG A 164 -2.40 15.80 4.67
CA ARG A 164 -2.37 16.88 3.65
C ARG A 164 -1.18 17.81 3.78
N SER A 165 -0.85 18.50 2.68
CA SER A 165 0.12 19.59 2.61
C SER A 165 -0.41 20.83 3.33
N VAL A 166 -0.14 21.00 4.63
CA VAL A 166 -0.57 22.19 5.39
C VAL A 166 0.51 22.67 6.37
N ARG A 167 1.02 23.88 6.10
CA ARG A 167 1.93 24.61 7.00
C ARG A 167 1.25 25.34 8.18
N ALA A 168 -0.07 25.20 8.39
CA ALA A 168 -0.79 25.98 9.41
C ALA A 168 -1.83 25.20 10.24
N ASP A 169 -1.75 25.47 11.55
CA ASP A 169 -2.57 25.02 12.69
C ASP A 169 -2.42 23.56 13.16
N ARG A 170 -1.32 23.33 13.90
CA ARG A 170 -0.99 22.11 14.64
C ARG A 170 -1.74 21.98 15.98
N GLY A 171 -2.73 22.84 16.24
CA GLY A 171 -3.45 22.91 17.53
C GLY A 171 -4.50 21.82 17.77
N ARG A 172 -4.52 20.74 16.97
CA ARG A 172 -5.50 19.64 17.11
C ARG A 172 -4.90 18.44 17.82
N PHE A 173 -5.77 17.63 18.40
CA PHE A 173 -5.43 16.40 19.12
C PHE A 173 -4.58 15.47 18.24
N GLU A 174 -3.41 15.07 18.73
CA GLU A 174 -2.51 14.09 18.12
C GLU A 174 -2.55 12.80 18.96
N PRO A 175 -3.44 11.84 18.66
CA PRO A 175 -3.63 10.65 19.46
C PRO A 175 -2.35 9.80 19.52
N THR A 176 -2.24 9.07 20.63
CA THR A 176 -1.24 8.05 20.89
C THR A 176 -1.85 6.65 20.86
N VAL A 177 -1.01 5.62 20.90
CA VAL A 177 -1.44 4.23 21.09
C VAL A 177 -2.29 4.06 22.36
N ASP A 178 -1.98 4.78 23.44
CA ASP A 178 -2.76 4.72 24.68
C ASP A 178 -4.13 5.41 24.54
N ASP A 179 -4.22 6.47 23.72
CA ASP A 179 -5.52 7.08 23.39
C ASP A 179 -6.40 6.13 22.58
N VAL A 180 -5.80 5.36 21.65
CA VAL A 180 -6.51 4.31 20.91
C VAL A 180 -6.97 3.20 21.85
N LEU A 181 -6.09 2.72 22.74
CA LEU A 181 -6.43 1.70 23.72
C LEU A 181 -7.61 2.15 24.58
N LYS A 182 -7.52 3.36 25.18
CA LYS A 182 -8.58 3.95 26.00
C LYS A 182 -9.90 4.05 25.25
N MET A 183 -9.84 4.52 24.01
CA MET A 183 -11.01 4.64 23.14
C MET A 183 -11.70 3.29 22.92
N LEU A 184 -10.93 2.24 22.61
CA LEU A 184 -11.44 0.88 22.39
C LEU A 184 -11.94 0.21 23.68
N THR A 185 -11.32 0.48 24.82
CA THR A 185 -11.67 -0.19 26.09
C THR A 185 -12.83 0.49 26.83
N GLU A 186 -12.95 1.82 26.72
CA GLU A 186 -13.87 2.60 27.56
C GLU A 186 -15.03 3.25 26.80
N GLN A 187 -14.85 3.57 25.51
CA GLN A 187 -15.71 4.54 24.81
C GLN A 187 -16.53 3.95 23.65
N TYR A 188 -16.06 2.87 23.02
CA TYR A 188 -16.68 2.31 21.82
C TYR A 188 -17.01 0.83 21.97
N GLU A 189 -18.08 0.42 21.29
CA GLU A 189 -18.52 -0.96 21.20
C GLU A 189 -17.92 -1.64 19.96
N PHE A 190 -17.95 -2.97 19.96
CA PHE A 190 -17.59 -3.76 18.78
C PHE A 190 -18.64 -3.51 17.69
N ALA A 191 -18.20 -3.38 16.44
CA ALA A 191 -19.10 -3.20 15.30
C ALA A 191 -19.89 -4.48 14.95
N PHE A 192 -19.38 -5.63 15.39
CA PHE A 192 -19.99 -6.95 15.25
C PHE A 192 -19.29 -7.97 16.17
N ALA A 193 -19.95 -9.11 16.41
CA ALA A 193 -19.37 -10.18 17.23
C ALA A 193 -18.05 -10.72 16.62
N PRO A 194 -17.07 -11.10 17.45
CA PRO A 194 -15.81 -11.66 16.97
C PRO A 194 -16.02 -12.87 16.05
N ASP A 195 -15.15 -12.99 15.05
CA ASP A 195 -15.15 -14.02 14.02
C ASP A 195 -16.36 -14.05 13.06
N LEU A 196 -17.31 -13.12 13.19
CA LEU A 196 -18.48 -13.08 12.31
C LEU A 196 -18.12 -12.83 10.84
N ARG A 197 -17.16 -11.92 10.59
CA ARG A 197 -16.69 -11.59 9.23
C ARG A 197 -15.32 -10.92 9.26
N TYR A 198 -14.68 -10.91 8.10
CA TYR A 198 -13.49 -10.10 7.86
C TYR A 198 -13.85 -8.62 7.74
N THR A 199 -13.13 -7.76 8.45
CA THR A 199 -13.12 -6.31 8.25
C THR A 199 -11.76 -5.78 8.68
N TYR A 200 -10.98 -5.30 7.71
CA TYR A 200 -9.66 -4.73 7.97
C TYR A 200 -9.74 -3.62 9.01
N SER A 201 -8.94 -3.73 10.07
CA SER A 201 -8.97 -2.80 11.21
C SER A 201 -7.56 -2.56 11.73
N ASN A 202 -7.09 -1.32 11.62
CA ASN A 202 -5.80 -0.90 12.16
C ASN A 202 -5.77 -1.04 13.69
N SER A 203 -6.90 -0.78 14.36
CA SER A 203 -7.08 -0.95 15.81
C SER A 203 -6.62 -2.32 16.32
N GLY A 204 -6.87 -3.39 15.56
CA GLY A 204 -6.44 -4.72 15.96
C GLY A 204 -4.92 -4.83 16.07
N TYR A 205 -4.18 -4.25 15.14
CA TYR A 205 -2.72 -4.27 15.16
C TYR A 205 -2.12 -3.30 16.17
N VAL A 206 -2.80 -2.20 16.48
CA VAL A 206 -2.44 -1.32 17.60
C VAL A 206 -2.56 -2.07 18.94
N LEU A 207 -3.63 -2.84 19.14
CA LEU A 207 -3.76 -3.70 20.33
C LEU A 207 -2.71 -4.80 20.38
N LEU A 208 -2.32 -5.40 19.24
CA LEU A 208 -1.22 -6.35 19.20
C LEU A 208 0.09 -5.72 19.68
N ALA A 209 0.38 -4.47 19.30
CA ALA A 209 1.53 -3.74 19.83
C ALA A 209 1.44 -3.57 21.34
N LYS A 210 0.28 -3.15 21.89
CA LYS A 210 0.10 -3.06 23.34
C LYS A 210 0.27 -4.41 24.05
N ILE A 211 -0.22 -5.51 23.48
CA ILE A 211 -0.05 -6.85 24.05
C ILE A 211 1.43 -7.25 24.05
N ILE A 212 2.19 -6.92 22.99
CA ILE A 212 3.64 -7.13 22.96
C ILE A 212 4.30 -6.38 24.12
N GLU A 213 3.90 -5.13 24.39
CA GLU A 213 4.43 -4.34 25.51
C GLU A 213 4.12 -4.98 26.86
N GLU A 214 2.84 -5.30 27.13
CA GLU A 214 2.39 -5.91 28.38
C GLU A 214 3.11 -7.24 28.67
N VAL A 215 3.24 -8.10 27.65
CA VAL A 215 3.77 -9.45 27.81
C VAL A 215 5.32 -9.45 27.87
N SER A 216 5.97 -8.50 27.20
CA SER A 216 7.44 -8.45 27.15
C SER A 216 8.06 -7.54 28.21
N GLY A 217 7.30 -6.58 28.75
CA GLY A 217 7.80 -5.52 29.62
C GLY A 217 8.68 -4.48 28.91
N LYS A 218 8.69 -4.47 27.57
CA LYS A 218 9.46 -3.53 26.74
C LYS A 218 8.53 -2.70 25.89
N SER A 219 8.89 -1.45 25.61
CA SER A 219 8.15 -0.66 24.61
C SER A 219 8.21 -1.34 23.25
N TYR A 220 7.17 -1.17 22.44
CA TYR A 220 7.08 -1.79 21.11
C TYR A 220 8.31 -1.45 20.25
N PRO A 221 8.77 -0.17 20.13
CA PRO A 221 10.01 0.15 19.40
C PRO A 221 11.25 -0.59 19.91
N ALA A 222 11.39 -0.74 21.23
CA ALA A 222 12.54 -1.43 21.82
C ALA A 222 12.50 -2.93 21.54
N PHE A 223 11.32 -3.55 21.66
CA PHE A 223 11.12 -4.96 21.34
C PHE A 223 11.43 -5.25 19.88
N MET A 224 10.88 -4.46 18.95
CA MET A 224 11.09 -4.64 17.52
C MET A 224 12.57 -4.51 17.14
N ARG A 225 13.26 -3.50 17.70
CA ARG A 225 14.71 -3.34 17.49
C ARG A 225 15.50 -4.56 17.94
N GLU A 226 15.35 -4.97 19.20
CA GLU A 226 16.16 -6.04 19.79
C GLU A 226 15.84 -7.43 19.21
N ARG A 227 14.60 -7.67 18.81
CA ARG A 227 14.12 -9.03 18.51
C ARG A 227 13.93 -9.31 17.03
N ILE A 228 13.85 -8.26 16.22
CA ILE A 228 13.60 -8.38 14.79
C ILE A 228 14.69 -7.65 14.00
N PHE A 229 14.90 -6.35 14.23
CA PHE A 229 15.79 -5.55 13.38
C PHE A 229 17.28 -5.83 13.60
N GLU A 230 17.76 -5.83 14.84
CA GLU A 230 19.17 -6.10 15.17
C GLU A 230 19.61 -7.53 14.78
N PRO A 231 18.83 -8.61 15.08
CA PRO A 231 19.18 -9.95 14.64
C PRO A 231 19.30 -10.12 13.12
N LEU A 232 18.53 -9.33 12.37
CA LEU A 232 18.58 -9.32 10.91
C LEU A 232 19.61 -8.33 10.34
N GLY A 233 20.27 -7.54 11.19
CA GLY A 233 21.15 -6.46 10.74
C GLY A 233 20.43 -5.35 9.97
N MET A 234 19.13 -5.15 10.22
CA MET A 234 18.32 -4.09 9.61
C MET A 234 18.56 -2.74 10.31
N ASN A 235 19.74 -2.18 10.10
CA ASN A 235 20.27 -1.06 10.89
C ASN A 235 19.54 0.28 10.67
N ASP A 236 18.95 0.45 9.49
CA ASP A 236 18.22 1.66 9.09
C ASP A 236 16.70 1.49 9.26
N THR A 237 16.28 0.38 9.86
CA THR A 237 14.88 0.07 10.12
C THR A 237 14.50 0.39 11.56
N PHE A 238 13.38 1.09 11.73
CA PHE A 238 12.93 1.52 13.05
C PHE A 238 11.44 1.82 13.11
N VAL A 239 10.88 1.73 14.32
CA VAL A 239 9.54 2.28 14.61
C VAL A 239 9.70 3.78 14.83
N TYR A 240 9.01 4.60 14.04
CA TYR A 240 8.97 6.04 14.21
C TYR A 240 8.45 6.41 15.60
N SER A 241 9.14 7.36 16.25
CA SER A 241 8.70 7.94 17.51
C SER A 241 9.32 9.32 17.70
N ARG A 242 8.80 10.13 18.65
CA ARG A 242 9.37 11.46 18.93
C ARG A 242 10.85 11.42 19.31
N SER A 243 11.31 10.34 19.94
CA SER A 243 12.71 10.15 20.34
C SER A 243 13.60 9.58 19.24
N ARG A 244 13.03 9.01 18.17
CA ARG A 244 13.76 8.49 17.01
C ARG A 244 13.11 9.00 15.72
N LYS A 245 13.61 10.15 15.27
CA LYS A 245 13.21 10.77 14.00
C LYS A 245 13.89 10.09 12.80
N PRO A 246 13.29 10.18 11.60
CA PRO A 246 13.93 9.73 10.38
C PRO A 246 15.24 10.47 10.13
N PRO A 247 16.21 9.82 9.46
CA PRO A 247 17.43 10.50 9.04
C PRO A 247 17.11 11.61 8.03
N GLN A 248 18.03 12.55 7.85
CA GLN A 248 17.81 13.74 7.01
C GLN A 248 17.60 13.41 5.53
N ASP A 249 18.11 12.28 5.09
CA ASP A 249 17.98 11.70 3.75
C ASP A 249 16.85 10.67 3.64
N ALA A 250 15.93 10.61 4.61
CA ALA A 250 14.67 9.89 4.45
C ALA A 250 13.79 10.57 3.39
N ALA A 251 13.06 9.77 2.62
CA ALA A 251 12.11 10.28 1.64
C ALA A 251 11.02 11.11 2.32
N LEU A 252 10.64 12.23 1.70
CA LEU A 252 9.45 13.00 2.09
C LEU A 252 8.27 12.55 1.24
N GLY A 253 7.09 12.42 1.85
CA GLY A 253 5.87 12.01 1.15
C GLY A 253 5.25 13.16 0.36
N TYR A 254 4.84 12.89 -0.89
CA TYR A 254 4.26 13.91 -1.77
C TYR A 254 2.87 13.54 -2.27
N ASP A 255 1.99 14.53 -2.29
CA ASP A 255 0.75 14.53 -3.05
C ASP A 255 0.96 15.18 -4.42
N ARG A 256 0.22 14.75 -5.45
CA ARG A 256 0.35 15.37 -6.78
C ARG A 256 -0.63 16.52 -6.93
N GLY A 257 -0.10 17.73 -6.96
CA GLY A 257 -0.84 18.92 -7.39
C GLY A 257 -0.98 18.99 -8.92
N TRP A 258 -1.73 19.98 -9.40
CA TRP A 258 -2.02 20.14 -10.83
C TRP A 258 -0.77 20.38 -11.70
N SER A 259 0.24 21.06 -11.15
CA SER A 259 1.50 21.38 -11.86
C SER A 259 2.76 21.16 -11.02
N SER A 260 2.62 20.69 -9.78
CA SER A 260 3.70 20.52 -8.80
C SER A 260 3.43 19.30 -7.91
N PHE A 261 4.45 18.88 -7.17
CA PHE A 261 4.29 17.95 -6.05
C PHE A 261 4.28 18.74 -4.75
N ASN A 262 3.30 18.45 -3.89
CA ASN A 262 3.14 19.11 -2.61
C ASN A 262 3.55 18.15 -1.51
N GLU A 263 4.51 18.54 -0.68
CA GLU A 263 4.93 17.75 0.48
C GLU A 263 3.74 17.57 1.43
N ILE A 264 3.51 16.34 1.88
CA ILE A 264 2.57 16.04 2.95
C ILE A 264 3.34 16.15 4.27
N ASP A 265 3.11 17.25 4.99
CA ASP A 265 3.81 17.59 6.23
C ASP A 265 2.92 17.58 7.48
N TYR A 266 1.64 17.19 7.33
CA TYR A 266 0.69 17.04 8.43
C TYR A 266 -0.02 15.68 8.45
N THR A 267 0.21 14.95 9.55
CA THR A 267 -0.21 13.56 9.80
C THR A 267 -0.46 13.37 11.30
N PRO A 268 -1.68 13.60 11.82
CA PRO A 268 -1.94 13.59 13.27
C PRO A 268 -1.79 12.21 13.93
N LEU A 269 -1.66 11.14 13.15
CA LEU A 269 -1.64 9.75 13.62
C LEU A 269 -0.25 9.10 13.56
N ASP A 270 0.82 9.84 13.22
CA ASP A 270 2.19 9.31 13.14
C ASP A 270 2.73 8.74 14.48
N ARG A 271 2.00 8.96 15.58
CA ARG A 271 2.37 8.49 16.92
C ARG A 271 1.78 7.12 17.26
N ILE A 272 1.08 6.50 16.33
CA ILE A 272 0.44 5.19 16.49
C ILE A 272 1.27 4.14 15.75
N TYR A 273 1.46 2.98 16.37
CA TYR A 273 2.32 1.92 15.84
C TYR A 273 1.67 0.55 16.07
N GLY A 274 2.26 -0.46 15.42
CA GLY A 274 1.78 -1.84 15.39
C GLY A 274 1.05 -2.14 14.08
N ASP A 275 0.22 -1.22 13.62
CA ASP A 275 -0.46 -1.26 12.34
C ASP A 275 0.36 -0.58 11.22
N GLY A 276 1.19 0.40 11.58
CA GLY A 276 2.09 1.16 10.71
C GLY A 276 3.34 1.66 11.43
N SER A 277 3.93 2.73 10.90
CA SER A 277 5.01 3.51 11.53
C SER A 277 6.37 2.81 11.61
N ILE A 278 6.57 1.68 10.93
CA ILE A 278 7.91 1.15 10.69
C ILE A 278 8.47 1.83 9.45
N GLN A 279 9.66 2.39 9.57
CA GLN A 279 10.41 2.98 8.48
C GLN A 279 11.58 2.08 8.12
N SER A 280 11.85 1.92 6.83
CA SER A 280 12.88 1.03 6.31
C SER A 280 13.31 1.45 4.89
N ASN A 281 14.27 0.73 4.32
CA ASN A 281 14.79 0.94 2.97
C ASN A 281 14.89 -0.41 2.21
N LEU A 282 15.30 -0.40 0.94
CA LEU A 282 15.38 -1.64 0.17
C LEU A 282 16.45 -2.60 0.72
N ALA A 283 17.61 -2.06 1.13
CA ALA A 283 18.72 -2.88 1.62
C ALA A 283 18.32 -3.69 2.86
N ASP A 284 17.57 -3.09 3.78
CA ASP A 284 17.03 -3.77 4.95
C ASP A 284 15.84 -4.67 4.61
N MET A 285 14.93 -4.22 3.74
CA MET A 285 13.84 -5.05 3.27
C MET A 285 14.33 -6.31 2.54
N GLY A 286 15.49 -6.27 1.89
CA GLY A 286 16.13 -7.45 1.30
C GLY A 286 16.53 -8.50 2.36
N LYS A 287 17.04 -8.06 3.51
CA LYS A 287 17.37 -8.95 4.65
C LYS A 287 16.09 -9.56 5.24
N TRP A 288 15.04 -8.75 5.35
CA TRP A 288 13.73 -9.22 5.78
C TRP A 288 13.13 -10.27 4.82
N VAL A 289 13.22 -10.03 3.51
CA VAL A 289 12.78 -10.99 2.48
C VAL A 289 13.57 -12.29 2.58
N GLN A 290 14.90 -12.22 2.68
CA GLN A 290 15.74 -13.40 2.86
C GLN A 290 15.34 -14.20 4.11
N ALA A 291 15.14 -13.52 5.24
CA ALA A 291 14.73 -14.17 6.49
C ALA A 291 13.40 -14.93 6.34
N ILE A 292 12.41 -14.35 5.65
CA ILE A 292 11.13 -15.01 5.42
C ILE A 292 11.27 -16.16 4.41
N ASP A 293 12.08 -16.02 3.36
CA ASP A 293 12.34 -17.08 2.38
C ASP A 293 12.96 -18.31 3.07
N GLU A 294 13.90 -18.10 3.98
CA GLU A 294 14.50 -19.16 4.79
C GLU A 294 13.48 -19.82 5.72
N LEU A 295 12.64 -19.04 6.42
CA LEU A 295 11.53 -19.59 7.23
C LEU A 295 10.50 -20.37 6.39
N SER A 296 10.28 -19.95 5.14
CA SER A 296 9.33 -20.60 4.23
C SER A 296 9.88 -21.91 3.65
N SER A 297 11.20 -21.99 3.44
CA SER A 297 11.86 -23.09 2.73
C SER A 297 12.50 -24.13 3.66
N ALA A 298 12.79 -23.78 4.91
CA ALA A 298 13.47 -24.68 5.84
C ALA A 298 12.56 -25.82 6.31
N ALA A 299 13.15 -27.03 6.39
CA ALA A 299 12.52 -28.16 7.04
C ALA A 299 12.26 -27.85 8.54
N PRO A 300 11.24 -28.47 9.16
CA PRO A 300 11.01 -28.36 10.60
C PRO A 300 12.30 -28.67 11.38
N GLY A 301 12.74 -27.73 12.23
CA GLY A 301 13.98 -27.84 13.02
C GLY A 301 15.23 -27.16 12.45
N GLY A 302 15.16 -26.54 11.26
CA GLY A 302 16.25 -25.72 10.71
C GLY A 302 16.44 -24.38 11.45
N ALA A 303 17.67 -23.84 11.43
CA ALA A 303 17.93 -22.48 11.90
C ALA A 303 17.20 -21.48 10.99
N GLY A 304 16.31 -20.66 11.55
CA GLY A 304 15.50 -19.72 10.77
C GLY A 304 16.22 -18.40 10.53
N GLY A 305 16.48 -18.03 9.28
CA GLY A 305 16.45 -16.65 8.77
C GLY A 305 17.30 -15.57 9.43
N GLY A 306 18.10 -15.86 10.45
CA GLY A 306 18.56 -14.87 11.44
C GLY A 306 17.46 -14.41 12.43
N LEU A 307 16.23 -14.90 12.31
CA LEU A 307 15.12 -14.58 13.22
C LEU A 307 15.03 -15.61 14.36
N PRO A 308 14.61 -15.19 15.57
CA PRO A 308 14.40 -16.11 16.70
C PRO A 308 13.10 -16.94 16.58
N VAL A 309 12.37 -16.83 15.48
CA VAL A 309 11.17 -17.62 15.16
C VAL A 309 11.58 -18.84 14.34
N THR A 310 11.00 -20.00 14.61
CA THR A 310 11.28 -21.25 13.89
C THR A 310 10.44 -21.35 12.60
N PRO A 311 10.91 -22.11 11.59
CA PRO A 311 10.11 -22.42 10.40
C PRO A 311 8.76 -23.06 10.74
N GLU A 312 8.72 -23.93 11.75
CA GLU A 312 7.49 -24.59 12.19
C GLU A 312 6.47 -23.59 12.76
N THR A 313 6.89 -22.70 13.65
CA THR A 313 6.02 -21.63 14.17
C THR A 313 5.50 -20.74 13.05
N PHE A 314 6.37 -20.34 12.12
CA PHE A 314 5.99 -19.49 10.99
C PHE A 314 4.94 -20.17 10.10
N GLN A 315 5.15 -21.44 9.72
CA GLN A 315 4.21 -22.18 8.88
C GLN A 315 2.88 -22.45 9.61
N LYS A 316 2.92 -22.84 10.89
CA LYS A 316 1.71 -23.03 11.71
C LYS A 316 0.89 -21.75 11.82
N ALA A 317 1.54 -20.60 12.02
CA ALA A 317 0.87 -19.31 12.07
C ALA A 317 0.17 -18.99 10.74
N LEU A 318 0.86 -19.11 9.61
CA LEU A 318 0.27 -18.85 8.30
C LEU A 318 -0.87 -19.81 7.93
N ALA A 319 -0.84 -21.04 8.43
CA ALA A 319 -1.93 -22.01 8.26
C ALA A 319 -3.23 -21.62 8.99
N GLN A 320 -3.20 -20.62 9.88
CA GLN A 320 -4.38 -20.09 10.57
C GLN A 320 -5.02 -18.88 9.87
N ALA A 321 -4.53 -18.49 8.69
CA ALA A 321 -5.15 -17.45 7.88
C ALA A 321 -6.62 -17.76 7.57
N GLN A 322 -7.46 -16.73 7.55
CA GLN A 322 -8.91 -16.86 7.36
C GLN A 322 -9.37 -16.13 6.11
N GLU A 323 -10.43 -16.61 5.47
CA GLU A 323 -10.99 -15.99 4.26
C GLU A 323 -11.35 -14.52 4.48
N THR A 324 -11.06 -13.70 3.47
CA THR A 324 -11.46 -12.29 3.41
C THR A 324 -12.80 -12.14 2.70
N ASP A 325 -13.21 -10.90 2.47
CA ASP A 325 -14.33 -10.56 1.58
C ASP A 325 -14.00 -10.72 0.08
N ARG A 326 -12.73 -11.01 -0.25
CA ARG A 326 -12.26 -11.25 -1.62
C ARG A 326 -12.20 -12.74 -1.90
N THR A 327 -12.76 -13.15 -3.03
CA THR A 327 -12.87 -14.57 -3.40
C THR A 327 -11.49 -15.21 -3.56
N GLY A 328 -11.25 -16.32 -2.86
CA GLY A 328 -9.98 -17.07 -2.97
C GLY A 328 -8.78 -16.32 -2.39
N VAL A 329 -9.03 -15.34 -1.51
CA VAL A 329 -8.00 -14.60 -0.78
C VAL A 329 -8.31 -14.70 0.70
N SER A 330 -7.36 -15.26 1.44
CA SER A 330 -7.35 -15.27 2.90
C SER A 330 -6.44 -14.13 3.41
N TYR A 331 -6.59 -13.76 4.68
CA TYR A 331 -5.68 -12.89 5.38
C TYR A 331 -5.24 -13.54 6.68
N GLY A 332 -3.97 -13.39 7.03
CA GLY A 332 -3.47 -13.78 8.34
C GLY A 332 -2.07 -13.26 8.58
N PHE A 333 -1.80 -12.86 9.82
CA PHE A 333 -0.45 -12.52 10.29
C PHE A 333 0.27 -11.49 9.41
N GLY A 334 -0.45 -10.48 8.94
CA GLY A 334 0.10 -9.38 8.16
C GLY A 334 0.26 -9.69 6.67
N TRP A 335 -0.39 -10.74 6.17
CA TRP A 335 -0.35 -11.14 4.76
C TRP A 335 -1.75 -11.36 4.22
N PHE A 336 -2.02 -10.80 3.04
CA PHE A 336 -2.99 -11.40 2.12
C PHE A 336 -2.35 -12.64 1.49
N ILE A 337 -3.12 -13.71 1.37
CA ILE A 337 -2.69 -15.02 0.86
C ILE A 337 -3.70 -15.47 -0.19
N GLY A 338 -3.23 -15.83 -1.37
CA GLY A 338 -4.10 -16.27 -2.45
C GLY A 338 -3.29 -16.66 -3.67
N LYS A 339 -3.87 -16.44 -4.85
CA LYS A 339 -3.19 -16.65 -6.12
C LYS A 339 -3.09 -15.36 -6.93
N ALA A 340 -1.99 -15.22 -7.65
CA ALA A 340 -1.80 -14.19 -8.67
C ALA A 340 -1.42 -14.89 -9.98
N ARG A 341 -2.33 -14.85 -10.96
CA ARG A 341 -2.19 -15.53 -12.27
C ARG A 341 -1.81 -17.01 -12.11
N GLY A 342 -2.57 -17.75 -11.31
CA GLY A 342 -2.36 -19.18 -11.07
C GLY A 342 -1.29 -19.52 -10.03
N LEU A 343 -0.35 -18.60 -9.77
CA LEU A 343 0.74 -18.81 -8.83
C LEU A 343 0.33 -18.47 -7.40
N ASN A 344 0.75 -19.29 -6.44
CA ASN A 344 0.56 -18.98 -5.03
C ASN A 344 1.31 -17.68 -4.69
N SER A 345 0.61 -16.75 -4.05
CA SER A 345 1.17 -15.45 -3.72
C SER A 345 0.81 -15.00 -2.31
N ARG A 346 1.72 -14.22 -1.73
CA ARG A 346 1.54 -13.55 -0.44
C ARG A 346 1.93 -12.10 -0.58
N TRP A 347 1.08 -11.19 -0.14
CA TRP A 347 1.36 -9.75 -0.31
C TRP A 347 0.78 -8.90 0.79
N HIS A 348 1.31 -7.69 0.90
CA HIS A 348 0.68 -6.62 1.67
C HIS A 348 1.04 -5.27 1.05
N SER A 349 0.05 -4.39 0.95
CA SER A 349 0.25 -3.00 0.53
C SER A 349 0.27 -2.07 1.74
N GLY A 350 0.90 -0.91 1.59
CA GLY A 350 0.86 0.17 2.56
C GLY A 350 0.54 1.50 1.89
N SER A 351 -0.14 2.36 2.65
CA SER A 351 -0.48 3.71 2.24
C SER A 351 -0.50 4.60 3.47
N TRP A 352 0.36 5.60 3.54
CA TRP A 352 0.37 6.57 4.64
C TRP A 352 1.11 7.84 4.23
N GLY A 353 0.61 9.04 4.54
CA GLY A 353 1.39 10.28 4.45
C GLY A 353 2.11 10.54 3.10
N GLY A 354 1.52 10.16 1.96
CA GLY A 354 2.17 10.27 0.65
C GLY A 354 3.03 9.08 0.24
N PHE A 355 3.27 8.14 1.14
CA PHE A 355 3.96 6.90 0.87
C PHE A 355 3.01 5.83 0.35
N LYS A 356 3.50 5.06 -0.63
CA LYS A 356 2.85 3.87 -1.18
C LYS A 356 3.85 2.74 -1.22
N THR A 357 3.53 1.64 -0.55
CA THR A 357 4.43 0.49 -0.42
C THR A 357 3.72 -0.79 -0.81
N MET A 358 4.49 -1.76 -1.28
CA MET A 358 4.00 -3.09 -1.57
C MET A 358 5.14 -4.09 -1.45
N ILE A 359 4.85 -5.23 -0.84
CA ILE A 359 5.65 -6.44 -0.94
C ILE A 359 4.76 -7.53 -1.53
N MET A 360 5.25 -8.22 -2.56
CA MET A 360 4.57 -9.33 -3.21
C MET A 360 5.55 -10.49 -3.39
N ARG A 361 5.17 -11.65 -2.86
CA ARG A 361 5.97 -12.86 -2.84
C ARG A 361 5.27 -13.97 -3.62
N PHE A 362 6.06 -14.75 -4.33
CA PHE A 362 5.68 -15.98 -5.03
C PHE A 362 6.54 -17.12 -4.44
N PRO A 363 6.12 -17.72 -3.31
CA PRO A 363 6.98 -18.61 -2.53
C PRO A 363 7.50 -19.80 -3.33
N ASP A 364 6.67 -20.40 -4.19
CA ASP A 364 7.02 -21.58 -4.99
C ASP A 364 8.08 -21.25 -6.06
N GLN A 365 8.05 -20.02 -6.59
CA GLN A 365 9.03 -19.51 -7.56
C GLN A 365 10.20 -18.80 -6.89
N LYS A 366 10.16 -18.66 -5.56
CA LYS A 366 11.13 -17.93 -4.74
C LYS A 366 11.40 -16.52 -5.27
N VAL A 367 10.37 -15.86 -5.80
CA VAL A 367 10.45 -14.48 -6.30
C VAL A 367 9.75 -13.55 -5.33
N THR A 368 10.42 -12.46 -4.97
CA THR A 368 9.84 -11.37 -4.19
C THR A 368 10.09 -10.05 -4.88
N VAL A 369 9.05 -9.22 -4.96
CA VAL A 369 9.12 -7.84 -5.44
C VAL A 369 8.70 -6.90 -4.31
N VAL A 370 9.52 -5.89 -4.04
CA VAL A 370 9.21 -4.80 -3.11
C VAL A 370 9.25 -3.48 -3.86
N VAL A 371 8.23 -2.65 -3.67
CA VAL A 371 8.17 -1.28 -4.19
C VAL A 371 7.89 -0.35 -3.01
N LEU A 372 8.78 0.63 -2.79
CA LEU A 372 8.61 1.70 -1.80
C LEU A 372 8.55 3.03 -2.55
N SER A 373 7.52 3.84 -2.33
CA SER A 373 7.34 5.11 -3.06
C SER A 373 6.93 6.22 -2.13
N ASN A 374 7.35 7.43 -2.46
CA ASN A 374 6.95 8.67 -1.80
C ASN A 374 5.94 9.49 -2.63
N VAL A 375 5.14 8.82 -3.47
CA VAL A 375 4.10 9.42 -4.31
C VAL A 375 2.71 8.87 -3.96
N ALA A 376 1.82 9.73 -3.46
CA ALA A 376 0.48 9.36 -2.98
C ALA A 376 -0.41 8.70 -4.04
N HIS A 377 -0.17 8.98 -5.32
CA HIS A 377 -0.98 8.46 -6.43
C HIS A 377 -0.40 7.21 -7.08
N LEU A 378 0.80 6.75 -6.67
CA LEU A 378 1.31 5.49 -7.20
C LEU A 378 0.30 4.38 -6.90
N MET A 379 0.07 3.51 -7.88
CA MET A 379 -0.65 2.25 -7.70
C MET A 379 0.37 1.15 -7.42
N PRO A 380 0.79 0.92 -6.16
CA PRO A 380 1.94 0.07 -5.88
C PRO A 380 1.66 -1.40 -6.24
N THR A 381 0.40 -1.86 -6.12
CA THR A 381 -0.02 -3.19 -6.60
C THR A 381 0.19 -3.37 -8.10
N PHE A 382 -0.16 -2.37 -8.92
CA PHE A 382 0.05 -2.40 -10.35
C PHE A 382 1.53 -2.48 -10.72
N MET A 383 2.33 -1.57 -10.15
CA MET A 383 3.76 -1.53 -10.42
C MET A 383 4.43 -2.86 -10.03
N THR A 384 4.11 -3.37 -8.83
CA THR A 384 4.69 -4.61 -8.32
C THR A 384 4.28 -5.82 -9.15
N ALA A 385 3.00 -5.92 -9.55
CA ALA A 385 2.52 -7.01 -10.41
C ALA A 385 3.13 -6.98 -11.81
N LYS A 386 3.32 -5.78 -12.38
CA LYS A 386 3.98 -5.61 -13.69
C LYS A 386 5.45 -6.02 -13.63
N VAL A 387 6.16 -5.59 -12.58
CA VAL A 387 7.54 -6.02 -12.32
C VAL A 387 7.62 -7.54 -12.12
N ALA A 388 6.72 -8.14 -11.34
CA ALA A 388 6.67 -9.59 -11.15
C ALA A 388 6.45 -10.34 -12.47
N THR A 389 5.56 -9.82 -13.34
CA THR A 389 5.30 -10.40 -14.67
C THR A 389 6.57 -10.46 -15.51
N TYR A 390 7.45 -9.46 -15.45
CA TYR A 390 8.71 -9.50 -16.21
C TYR A 390 9.62 -10.70 -15.88
N TYR A 391 9.48 -11.32 -14.71
CA TYR A 391 10.27 -12.48 -14.28
C TYR A 391 9.52 -13.81 -14.28
N LEU A 392 8.20 -13.78 -14.34
CA LEU A 392 7.33 -14.95 -14.10
C LEU A 392 6.31 -15.19 -15.22
N GLU A 393 6.32 -14.40 -16.29
CA GLU A 393 5.33 -14.49 -17.38
C GLU A 393 5.24 -15.88 -18.01
N ASP A 394 6.34 -16.62 -18.06
CA ASP A 394 6.45 -17.97 -18.62
C ASP A 394 5.69 -19.04 -17.82
N VAL A 395 5.57 -18.84 -16.50
CA VAL A 395 4.90 -19.76 -15.58
C VAL A 395 3.57 -19.25 -15.06
N MET A 396 3.25 -17.97 -15.27
CA MET A 396 1.95 -17.39 -14.93
C MET A 396 0.86 -17.83 -15.91
N ASP A 397 -0.35 -18.07 -15.38
CA ASP A 397 -1.53 -18.27 -16.20
C ASP A 397 -1.72 -17.07 -17.14
N LYS A 398 -1.88 -17.38 -18.42
CA LYS A 398 -2.17 -16.38 -19.44
C LYS A 398 -3.67 -16.06 -19.40
N PRO A 399 -4.05 -14.78 -19.47
CA PRO A 399 -5.45 -14.44 -19.59
C PRO A 399 -6.01 -15.06 -20.86
N GLN A 400 -7.13 -15.78 -20.75
CA GLN A 400 -7.92 -16.13 -21.92
C GLN A 400 -8.65 -14.88 -22.38
N THR A 401 -8.12 -14.24 -23.42
CA THR A 401 -8.67 -13.01 -23.96
C THR A 401 -9.41 -13.32 -25.25
N PRO A 402 -10.71 -13.00 -25.35
CA PRO A 402 -11.43 -13.11 -26.61
C PRO A 402 -10.78 -12.19 -27.65
N ASN A 403 -10.77 -12.61 -28.91
CA ASN A 403 -10.46 -11.70 -30.00
C ASN A 403 -11.68 -10.82 -30.30
N VAL A 404 -11.70 -9.61 -29.74
CA VAL A 404 -12.80 -8.65 -29.92
C VAL A 404 -12.45 -7.68 -31.05
N GLY A 405 -13.29 -7.65 -32.09
CA GLY A 405 -13.07 -6.76 -33.23
C GLY A 405 -13.21 -5.27 -32.87
N LYS A 406 -12.50 -4.41 -33.61
CA LYS A 406 -12.48 -2.94 -33.44
C LYS A 406 -13.86 -2.31 -33.23
N LYS A 407 -14.85 -2.72 -34.05
CA LYS A 407 -16.22 -2.19 -33.98
C LYS A 407 -16.89 -2.47 -32.64
N GLU A 408 -16.60 -3.62 -32.04
CA GLU A 408 -17.16 -4.00 -30.75
C GLU A 408 -16.44 -3.28 -29.61
N LEU A 409 -15.11 -3.18 -29.66
CA LEU A 409 -14.33 -2.37 -28.71
C LEU A 409 -14.76 -0.89 -28.72
N ALA A 410 -15.04 -0.33 -29.89
CA ALA A 410 -15.46 1.07 -30.04
C ALA A 410 -16.74 1.41 -29.24
N ARG A 411 -17.61 0.43 -28.94
CA ARG A 411 -18.81 0.64 -28.09
C ARG A 411 -18.47 1.05 -26.67
N TYR A 412 -17.27 0.72 -26.22
CA TYR A 412 -16.77 1.00 -24.88
C TYR A 412 -15.87 2.23 -24.80
N ALA A 413 -15.48 2.84 -25.94
CA ALA A 413 -14.66 4.05 -25.98
C ALA A 413 -15.50 5.29 -25.65
N LYS A 414 -15.70 5.55 -24.36
CA LYS A 414 -16.52 6.65 -23.82
C LYS A 414 -16.05 7.04 -22.43
N ARG A 415 -16.65 8.10 -21.89
CA ARG A 415 -16.44 8.53 -20.51
C ARG A 415 -17.35 7.74 -19.57
N TYR A 416 -16.79 7.20 -18.50
CA TYR A 416 -17.49 6.49 -17.43
C TYR A 416 -17.32 7.20 -16.10
N THR A 417 -18.15 6.85 -15.14
CA THR A 417 -17.98 7.22 -13.73
C THR A 417 -18.08 6.01 -12.82
N ASP A 418 -17.28 5.97 -11.75
CA ASP A 418 -17.43 4.96 -10.68
C ASP A 418 -18.52 5.36 -9.67
N GLU A 419 -18.74 4.50 -8.69
CA GLU A 419 -19.72 4.67 -7.61
C GLU A 419 -19.47 5.91 -6.73
N ASN A 420 -18.26 6.48 -6.76
CA ASN A 420 -17.94 7.69 -6.01
C ASN A 420 -17.62 8.90 -6.91
N GLY A 421 -18.12 8.87 -8.15
CA GLY A 421 -18.12 10.01 -9.07
C GLY A 421 -16.77 10.37 -9.68
N GLU A 422 -15.75 9.51 -9.57
CA GLU A 422 -14.53 9.68 -10.35
C GLU A 422 -14.82 9.37 -11.81
N ALA A 423 -14.28 10.20 -12.71
CA ALA A 423 -14.47 10.04 -14.14
C ALA A 423 -13.28 9.32 -14.79
N TYR A 424 -13.60 8.47 -15.76
CA TYR A 424 -12.64 7.68 -16.53
C TYR A 424 -12.89 7.92 -18.01
N ASP A 425 -11.85 8.27 -18.75
CA ASP A 425 -11.91 8.37 -20.20
C ASP A 425 -11.37 7.06 -20.78
N VAL A 426 -12.23 6.30 -21.45
CA VAL A 426 -11.81 5.09 -22.18
C VAL A 426 -11.68 5.44 -23.66
N THR A 427 -10.50 5.25 -24.21
CA THR A 427 -10.17 5.53 -25.62
C THR A 427 -9.85 4.24 -26.36
N LEU A 428 -10.19 4.20 -27.65
CA LEU A 428 -9.77 3.13 -28.55
C LEU A 428 -8.56 3.63 -29.35
N GLU A 429 -7.45 2.93 -29.24
CA GLU A 429 -6.20 3.35 -29.87
C GLU A 429 -5.42 2.16 -30.43
N PRO A 430 -4.55 2.36 -31.44
CA PRO A 430 -3.67 1.31 -31.93
C PRO A 430 -2.81 0.75 -30.80
N GLU A 431 -2.76 -0.58 -30.68
CA GLU A 431 -1.92 -1.28 -29.71
C GLU A 431 -0.45 -1.19 -30.15
N PRO A 432 0.46 -0.63 -29.32
CA PRO A 432 1.88 -0.58 -29.62
C PRO A 432 2.44 -1.99 -29.87
N GLU A 433 3.29 -2.15 -30.88
CA GLU A 433 3.94 -3.43 -31.23
C GLU A 433 2.96 -4.57 -31.58
N SER A 434 1.73 -4.24 -31.98
CA SER A 434 0.79 -5.21 -32.56
C SER A 434 0.74 -5.10 -34.08
N ASP A 435 0.40 -6.20 -34.75
CA ASP A 435 0.10 -6.26 -36.19
C ASP A 435 -1.24 -5.56 -36.52
N GLY A 436 -1.34 -4.26 -36.23
CA GLY A 436 -2.49 -3.41 -36.57
C GLY A 436 -3.74 -3.65 -35.72
N ARG A 437 -3.61 -4.17 -34.50
CA ARG A 437 -4.76 -4.33 -33.59
C ARG A 437 -5.03 -3.05 -32.82
N ASP A 438 -6.31 -2.77 -32.54
CA ASP A 438 -6.70 -1.70 -31.62
C ASP A 438 -6.96 -2.29 -30.24
N ALA A 439 -6.69 -1.50 -29.19
CA ALA A 439 -6.99 -1.83 -27.81
C ALA A 439 -7.71 -0.66 -27.13
N LEU A 440 -8.47 -0.98 -26.08
CA LEU A 440 -9.04 0.03 -25.21
C LEU A 440 -8.00 0.47 -24.17
N PHE A 441 -8.00 1.75 -23.87
CA PHE A 441 -7.17 2.32 -22.83
C PHE A 441 -8.03 3.13 -21.88
N LEU A 442 -7.93 2.85 -20.59
CA LEU A 442 -8.57 3.58 -19.53
C LEU A 442 -7.60 4.62 -18.99
N LYS A 443 -8.03 5.88 -18.96
CA LYS A 443 -7.33 6.98 -18.32
C LYS A 443 -8.18 7.55 -17.20
N TYR A 444 -7.63 7.65 -16.01
CA TYR A 444 -8.28 8.35 -14.91
C TYR A 444 -8.32 9.84 -15.25
N SER A 445 -9.46 10.52 -15.08
CA SER A 445 -9.49 11.99 -15.27
C SER A 445 -8.61 12.73 -14.24
N SER A 446 -8.32 12.08 -13.11
CA SER A 446 -7.49 12.59 -12.00
C SER A 446 -6.00 12.33 -12.18
N THR A 447 -5.59 11.37 -13.03
CA THR A 447 -4.19 11.02 -13.26
C THR A 447 -3.81 11.12 -14.73
N PHE A 448 -2.52 11.06 -15.02
CA PHE A 448 -2.02 10.98 -16.40
C PHE A 448 -1.82 9.54 -16.85
N ASP A 449 -2.04 8.58 -15.93
CA ASP A 449 -1.78 7.18 -16.16
C ASP A 449 -2.87 6.60 -17.06
N LYS A 450 -2.40 5.82 -18.03
CA LYS A 450 -3.21 5.21 -19.06
C LYS A 450 -2.95 3.72 -19.05
N PHE A 451 -4.01 2.95 -18.90
CA PHE A 451 -3.97 1.51 -18.69
C PHE A 451 -4.66 0.81 -19.84
N LYS A 452 -3.97 -0.15 -20.47
CA LYS A 452 -4.61 -0.98 -21.47
C LYS A 452 -5.67 -1.86 -20.80
N LEU A 453 -6.89 -1.84 -21.32
CA LEU A 453 -7.97 -2.72 -20.93
C LEU A 453 -7.99 -3.95 -21.83
N VAL A 454 -8.11 -5.10 -21.19
CA VAL A 454 -8.10 -6.41 -21.84
C VAL A 454 -9.44 -7.10 -21.57
N PRO A 455 -10.20 -7.49 -22.60
CA PRO A 455 -11.53 -8.08 -22.43
C PRO A 455 -11.46 -9.47 -21.77
N VAL A 456 -12.53 -9.83 -21.06
CA VAL A 456 -12.70 -11.13 -20.38
C VAL A 456 -13.89 -11.89 -20.95
N GLY A 457 -13.69 -13.18 -21.25
CA GLY A 457 -14.76 -14.11 -21.64
C GLY A 457 -15.24 -13.93 -23.09
N GLU A 458 -15.87 -14.95 -23.66
CA GLU A 458 -16.14 -14.97 -25.11
C GLU A 458 -17.28 -14.04 -25.59
N ASN A 459 -18.04 -13.37 -24.71
CA ASN A 459 -19.20 -12.57 -25.14
C ASN A 459 -19.66 -11.47 -24.14
N VAL A 460 -19.90 -10.25 -24.67
CA VAL A 460 -20.90 -9.19 -24.32
C VAL A 460 -21.03 -8.67 -22.87
N SER A 461 -20.35 -9.23 -21.87
CA SER A 461 -20.51 -8.80 -20.47
C SER A 461 -19.94 -7.41 -20.15
N GLY A 462 -19.14 -6.83 -21.05
CA GLY A 462 -18.44 -5.57 -20.81
C GLY A 462 -17.36 -5.68 -19.73
N GLU A 463 -16.90 -6.90 -19.43
CA GLU A 463 -15.84 -7.15 -18.46
C GLU A 463 -14.45 -6.97 -19.08
N PHE A 464 -13.62 -6.21 -18.39
CA PHE A 464 -12.23 -5.93 -18.74
C PHE A 464 -11.34 -6.07 -17.51
N PHE A 465 -10.06 -6.36 -17.70
CA PHE A 465 -9.04 -6.14 -16.69
C PHE A 465 -7.95 -5.21 -17.22
N ILE A 466 -7.20 -4.57 -16.32
CA ILE A 466 -6.02 -3.80 -16.71
C ILE A 466 -4.87 -4.77 -17.05
N GLU A 467 -4.24 -4.61 -18.21
CA GLU A 467 -3.08 -5.40 -18.61
C GLU A 467 -2.00 -5.42 -17.51
N GLY A 468 -1.47 -6.60 -17.21
CA GLY A 468 -0.52 -6.81 -16.10
C GLY A 468 -1.16 -7.02 -14.73
N LEU A 469 -2.50 -6.88 -14.61
CA LEU A 469 -3.26 -7.11 -13.37
C LEU A 469 -4.24 -8.30 -13.44
N TYR A 470 -4.11 -9.15 -14.46
CA TYR A 470 -4.87 -10.39 -14.54
C TYR A 470 -4.71 -11.23 -13.26
N GLY A 471 -5.78 -11.86 -12.79
CA GLY A 471 -5.75 -12.70 -11.59
C GLY A 471 -5.66 -11.93 -10.27
N PHE A 472 -5.53 -10.61 -10.28
CA PHE A 472 -5.81 -9.78 -9.12
C PHE A 472 -7.27 -9.32 -9.24
N ASP A 473 -8.16 -9.89 -8.42
CA ASP A 473 -9.59 -9.52 -8.36
C ASP A 473 -9.81 -8.01 -8.22
N ALA A 474 -8.76 -7.31 -7.80
CA ALA A 474 -8.75 -5.88 -7.66
C ALA A 474 -8.78 -5.01 -8.91
N PHE A 475 -8.85 -5.60 -10.10
CA PHE A 475 -8.74 -4.81 -11.33
C PHE A 475 -9.61 -5.33 -12.46
N ARG A 476 -10.70 -6.03 -12.13
CA ARG A 476 -11.76 -6.36 -13.09
C ARG A 476 -12.79 -5.24 -13.12
N TYR A 477 -12.99 -4.64 -14.28
CA TYR A 477 -13.92 -3.55 -14.57
C TYR A 477 -15.11 -4.11 -15.35
N ILE A 478 -16.32 -3.78 -14.93
CA ILE A 478 -17.51 -3.95 -15.77
C ILE A 478 -17.83 -2.59 -16.38
N LEU A 479 -17.53 -2.40 -17.66
CA LEU A 479 -17.94 -1.23 -18.42
C LEU A 479 -19.36 -1.44 -18.94
N ASP A 480 -20.35 -0.91 -18.24
CA ASP A 480 -21.74 -1.11 -18.62
C ASP A 480 -22.21 -0.11 -19.70
N GLU A 481 -23.32 -0.44 -20.38
CA GLU A 481 -23.90 0.45 -21.39
C GLU A 481 -24.49 1.75 -20.80
N ARG A 482 -24.71 1.80 -19.48
CA ARG A 482 -25.22 2.96 -18.74
C ARG A 482 -24.10 3.91 -18.30
N ARG A 483 -22.88 3.72 -18.80
CA ARG A 483 -21.69 4.56 -18.54
C ARG A 483 -21.20 4.49 -17.08
N LYS A 484 -21.47 3.38 -16.39
CA LYS A 484 -20.94 3.08 -15.06
C LYS A 484 -19.85 2.02 -15.12
N ILE A 485 -18.86 2.14 -14.24
CA ILE A 485 -17.91 1.07 -13.95
C ILE A 485 -18.45 0.29 -12.74
N ILE A 486 -18.83 -0.98 -12.91
CA ILE A 486 -19.60 -1.74 -11.88
C ILE A 486 -18.73 -2.69 -11.02
N LYS A 487 -17.40 -2.74 -11.18
CA LYS A 487 -16.51 -3.33 -10.16
C LYS A 487 -15.08 -2.84 -10.27
N VAL A 488 -14.44 -2.51 -9.14
CA VAL A 488 -12.99 -2.49 -8.77
C VAL A 488 -12.98 -2.34 -7.22
N PRO A 489 -12.22 -3.11 -6.41
CA PRO A 489 -12.24 -3.05 -4.95
C PRO A 489 -11.24 -2.00 -4.41
N PRO A 490 -11.08 -1.97 -3.08
CA PRO A 490 -11.39 -0.79 -2.30
C PRO A 490 -10.53 0.42 -2.70
N ARG A 491 -11.18 1.59 -2.82
CA ARG A 491 -10.45 2.87 -2.82
C ARG A 491 -9.52 2.95 -1.61
N PRO A 492 -8.33 3.56 -1.73
CA PRO A 492 -7.78 4.31 -0.61
C PRO A 492 -8.86 5.34 -0.24
N LYS A 493 -9.36 5.34 1.01
CA LYS A 493 -10.34 6.34 1.45
C LYS A 493 -9.86 7.73 1.04
N VAL A 494 -10.52 8.32 0.04
CA VAL A 494 -10.44 9.75 -0.21
C VAL A 494 -11.44 10.35 0.76
N SER A 495 -10.94 11.09 1.74
CA SER A 495 -11.78 11.81 2.67
C SER A 495 -12.80 12.68 1.92
N GLY A 496 -14.09 12.33 2.04
CA GLY A 496 -15.19 13.26 1.76
C GLY A 496 -16.22 12.81 0.74
N ARG A 497 -17.21 12.04 1.20
CA ARG A 497 -18.65 12.40 1.22
C ARG A 497 -19.43 11.18 1.69
N ALA A 498 -19.83 11.17 2.96
CA ALA A 498 -20.81 10.21 3.45
C ALA A 498 -22.21 10.74 3.13
N GLU A 499 -22.97 9.99 2.33
CA GLU A 499 -24.43 10.06 2.40
C GLU A 499 -24.89 9.44 3.72
N GLN A 500 -25.49 10.27 4.55
CA GLN A 500 -26.04 9.91 5.84
C GLN A 500 -27.31 9.07 5.66
N LYS A 501 -27.37 7.91 6.31
CA LYS A 501 -28.63 7.46 6.94
C LYS A 501 -28.50 7.64 8.43
N SER A 502 -29.37 8.48 8.98
CA SER A 502 -29.38 8.85 10.39
C SER A 502 -29.69 7.65 11.27
N ILE A 503 -28.82 7.38 12.24
CA ILE A 503 -29.20 6.68 13.46
C ILE A 503 -29.08 7.71 14.59
N ARG A 504 -30.24 8.18 15.06
CA ARG A 504 -30.35 8.97 16.29
C ARG A 504 -30.11 8.04 17.47
N GLY A 505 -29.12 8.34 18.32
CA GLY A 505 -28.96 7.69 19.62
C GLY A 505 -27.79 8.24 20.41
N SER A 506 -28.10 9.04 21.43
CA SER A 506 -27.26 9.43 22.60
C SER A 506 -25.84 9.99 22.35
N ARG A 507 -25.70 11.31 22.52
CA ARG A 507 -24.41 11.99 22.72
C ARG A 507 -23.81 11.63 24.09
N PRO A 508 -22.53 11.24 24.19
CA PRO A 508 -21.77 11.34 25.44
C PRO A 508 -21.40 12.80 25.69
N LYS A 509 -21.47 13.23 26.96
CA LYS A 509 -20.88 14.50 27.41
C LYS A 509 -19.37 14.30 27.56
N TYR A 510 -18.60 15.19 26.94
CA TYR A 510 -17.15 15.30 27.07
C TYR A 510 -16.73 15.71 28.48
#